data_AF-A0A158D2E2-F1
#
_entry.id   AF-A0A158D2E2-F1
#
_cell.length_a   1.000
_cell.length_b   1.000
_cell.length_c   1.000
_cell.angle_alpha   90.00
_cell.angle_beta   90.00
_cell.angle_gamma   90.00
#
_symmetry.space_group_name_H-M   'P 1'
#
loop_
_entity.id
_entity.type
_entity.pdbx_description
1 polymer ?
#
loop_
_entity_poly.entity_id
_entity_poly.type
_entity_poly.pdbx_seq_one_letter_code
_entity_poly.pdbx_strand_id
1 'polypeptide(L)' 'MCKGVLKLPLKAHSCVDPDAITLRIHRTSSGQWDGLILVGDEEIGSIAACDTPQAVEDAARETGLFPDHVEFEAE' A
#
# COMPACT_ATOMS: atom_id res chain seq x y z
N MET A 1 11.61 11.18 2.45
CA MET A 1 11.85 9.76 2.77
C MET A 1 10.61 9.27 3.49
N CYS A 2 9.78 8.47 2.81
CA CYS A 2 8.59 7.88 3.43
C CYS A 2 9.00 6.89 4.53
N LYS A 3 8.20 6.78 5.60
CA LYS A 3 8.41 5.76 6.63
C LYS A 3 7.36 4.69 6.46
N GLY A 4 7.74 3.59 5.80
CA GLY A 4 6.91 2.39 5.68
C GLY A 4 7.42 1.27 6.58
N VAL A 5 6.48 0.50 7.15
CA VAL A 5 6.80 -0.74 7.88
C VAL A 5 5.92 -1.85 7.30
N LEU A 6 6.55 -2.85 6.70
CA LEU A 6 5.88 -4.01 6.15
C LEU A 6 6.06 -5.22 7.05
N LYS A 7 4.93 -5.87 7.37
CA LYS A 7 4.93 -7.16 8.06
C LYS A 7 4.43 -8.21 7.08
N LEU A 8 5.34 -8.82 6.33
CA LEU A 8 5.00 -9.89 5.38
C LEU A 8 5.31 -11.28 5.95
N PRO A 9 4.32 -12.17 5.93
CA PRO A 9 4.54 -13.55 5.53
C PRO A 9 3.72 -13.86 4.26
N LEU A 10 4.33 -13.69 3.07
CA LEU A 10 3.73 -14.09 1.78
C LEU A 10 3.46 -15.60 1.77
N LYS A 11 2.20 -16.00 1.66
CA LYS A 11 1.82 -17.39 1.39
C LYS A 11 0.66 -17.43 0.40
N ALA A 12 1.04 -17.62 -0.87
CA ALA A 12 0.12 -17.69 -2.00
C ALA A 12 -0.71 -18.98 -2.00
N HIS A 13 -2.03 -18.88 -2.24
CA HIS A 13 -2.91 -19.78 -3.02
C HIS A 13 -4.41 -19.56 -2.69
N SER A 14 -5.27 -19.20 -3.68
CA SER A 14 -6.61 -19.78 -3.93
C SER A 14 -7.65 -18.87 -4.65
N CYS A 15 -7.86 -19.10 -5.95
CA CYS A 15 -9.12 -19.01 -6.75
C CYS A 15 -10.00 -17.73 -6.81
N VAL A 16 -9.85 -16.75 -5.93
CA VAL A 16 -10.29 -15.36 -6.07
C VAL A 16 -9.05 -14.58 -5.68
N ASP A 17 -8.12 -14.32 -6.61
CA ASP A 17 -6.70 -14.06 -6.32
C ASP A 17 -6.49 -13.42 -4.93
N PRO A 18 -6.34 -14.24 -3.86
CA PRO A 18 -6.34 -13.75 -2.50
C PRO A 18 -4.98 -13.12 -2.17
N ASP A 19 -4.13 -13.01 -3.20
CA ASP A 19 -2.84 -12.34 -3.30
C ASP A 19 -2.95 -11.01 -4.05
N ALA A 20 -4.14 -10.57 -4.49
CA ALA A 20 -4.30 -9.26 -5.14
C ALA A 20 -3.94 -8.15 -4.13
N ILE A 21 -2.79 -7.52 -4.36
CA ILE A 21 -2.28 -6.44 -3.53
C ILE A 21 -2.99 -5.15 -3.95
N THR A 22 -3.80 -4.60 -3.05
CA THR A 22 -4.43 -3.29 -3.21
C THR A 22 -3.64 -2.25 -2.42
N LEU A 23 -3.16 -1.22 -3.09
CA LEU A 23 -2.56 -0.05 -2.48
C LEU A 23 -3.62 1.06 -2.40
N ARG A 24 -4.11 1.34 -1.19
CA ARG A 24 -5.04 2.45 -0.94
C ARG A 24 -4.26 3.68 -0.52
N ILE A 25 -4.22 4.67 -1.39
CA ILE A 25 -3.53 5.93 -1.18
C ILE A 25 -4.55 6.97 -0.74
N HIS A 26 -4.32 7.59 0.41
CA HIS A 26 -5.17 8.65 0.92
C HIS A 26 -4.32 9.82 1.40
N ARG A 27 -4.92 11.02 1.38
CA ARG A 27 -4.26 12.23 1.85
C ARG A 27 -4.66 12.49 3.30
N THR A 28 -3.67 12.62 4.17
CA THR A 28 -3.90 12.95 5.58
C THR A 28 -4.23 14.44 5.73
N SER A 29 -4.86 14.81 6.84
CA SER A 29 -5.14 16.22 7.17
C SER A 29 -3.87 17.07 7.35
N SER A 30 -2.71 16.44 7.53
CA SER A 30 -1.39 17.10 7.54
C SER A 30 -0.91 17.46 6.13
N GLY A 31 -1.64 17.09 5.09
CA GLY A 31 -1.30 17.31 3.69
C GLY A 31 -0.33 16.28 3.12
N GLN A 32 0.08 15.30 3.93
CA GLN A 32 0.95 14.18 3.55
C GLN A 32 0.12 13.03 2.96
N TRP A 33 0.77 12.11 2.28
CA TRP A 33 0.18 10.95 1.64
C TRP A 33 0.55 9.69 2.40
N ASP A 34 -0.48 8.90 2.68
CA ASP A 34 -0.35 7.61 3.34
C ASP A 34 -0.91 6.52 2.42
N GLY A 35 -0.24 5.38 2.37
CA GLY A 35 -0.60 4.19 1.61
C GLY A 35 -0.86 3.02 2.53
N LEU A 36 -2.03 2.41 2.43
CA LEU A 36 -2.30 1.12 3.05
C LEU A 36 -2.15 0.02 2.01
N ILE A 37 -1.44 -1.04 2.37
CA ILE A 37 -1.21 -2.20 1.54
C ILE A 37 -2.08 -3.33 2.10
N LEU A 38 -3.08 -3.69 1.31
CA LEU A 38 -4.06 -4.71 1.62
C LEU A 38 -3.85 -5.90 0.67
N VAL A 39 -3.99 -7.11 1.19
CA VAL A 39 -4.04 -8.34 0.39
C VAL A 39 -5.40 -8.96 0.64
N GLY A 40 -6.28 -8.86 -0.36
CA GLY A 40 -7.72 -9.04 -0.13
C GLY A 40 -8.25 -8.01 0.87
N ASP A 41 -8.70 -8.48 2.03
CA ASP A 41 -9.20 -7.65 3.14
C ASP A 41 -8.19 -7.50 4.31
N GLU A 42 -6.99 -8.09 4.20
CA GLU A 42 -5.99 -8.08 5.27
C GLU A 42 -4.91 -7.01 5.05
N GLU A 43 -4.69 -6.15 6.05
CA GLU A 43 -3.58 -5.18 6.04
C GLU A 43 -2.25 -5.88 6.33
N ILE A 44 -1.36 -5.88 5.34
CA ILE A 44 -0.01 -6.45 5.46
C ILE A 44 1.06 -5.39 5.72
N GLY A 45 0.72 -4.12 5.50
CA GLY A 45 1.61 -3.01 5.81
C GLY A 45 1.02 -1.66 5.45
N SER A 46 1.74 -0.63 5.88
CA SER A 46 1.40 0.75 5.58
C SER A 46 2.66 1.58 5.35
N ILE A 47 2.49 2.58 4.50
CA ILE A 47 3.47 3.57 4.10
C ILE A 47 2.92 4.90 4.57
N ALA A 48 3.61 5.57 5.48
CA ALA A 48 3.14 6.84 6.00
C ALA A 48 4.12 7.96 5.66
N ALA A 49 3.61 9.19 5.77
CA ALA A 49 4.40 10.41 5.70
C ALA A 49 5.12 10.62 4.36
N CYS A 50 4.47 10.31 3.24
CA CYS A 50 4.97 10.64 1.92
C CYS A 50 4.56 12.05 1.49
N ASP A 51 5.44 12.74 0.75
CA ASP A 51 5.16 14.07 0.22
C ASP A 51 4.23 14.04 -1.02
N THR A 52 4.19 12.91 -1.73
CA THR A 52 3.41 12.73 -2.96
C THR A 52 2.80 11.34 -3.01
N PRO A 53 1.67 11.14 -3.73
CA PRO A 53 1.10 9.81 -3.90
C PRO A 53 2.07 8.87 -4.63
N GLN A 54 2.85 9.42 -5.56
CA GLN A 54 3.84 8.65 -6.31
C GLN A 54 4.97 8.12 -5.42
N ALA A 55 5.34 8.86 -4.37
CA ALA A 55 6.32 8.40 -3.39
C ALA A 55 5.77 7.25 -2.53
N VAL A 56 4.45 7.14 -2.37
CA VAL A 56 3.80 5.99 -1.72
C VAL A 56 3.94 4.75 -2.60
N GLU A 57 3.67 4.88 -3.90
CA GLU A 57 3.82 3.78 -4.86
C GLU A 57 5.28 3.33 -4.98
N ASP A 58 6.22 4.27 -5.06
CA ASP A 58 7.64 3.97 -5.15
C ASP A 58 8.12 3.24 -3.90
N ALA A 59 7.73 3.71 -2.70
CA ALA A 59 8.05 3.02 -1.45
C ALA A 59 7.46 1.59 -1.40
N ALA A 60 6.27 1.35 -1.95
CA ALA A 60 5.73 0.00 -2.07
C ALA A 60 6.60 -0.87 -3.00
N ARG A 61 7.01 -0.33 -4.15
CA ARG A 61 7.89 -1.03 -5.09
C ARG A 61 9.28 -1.31 -4.54
N GLU A 62 9.87 -0.36 -3.81
CA GLU A 62 11.16 -0.52 -3.11
C GLU A 62 11.15 -1.70 -2.13
N THR A 63 9.97 -2.02 -1.59
CA THR A 63 9.80 -3.13 -0.66
C THR A 63 9.55 -4.47 -1.35
N GLY A 64 9.47 -4.50 -2.68
CA GLY A 64 9.22 -5.68 -3.49
C GLY A 64 7.74 -6.02 -3.67
N LEU A 65 6.84 -5.13 -3.26
CA LEU A 65 5.41 -5.27 -3.50
C LEU A 65 5.00 -4.48 -4.74
N PHE A 66 4.29 -5.16 -5.63
CA PHE A 66 3.71 -4.57 -6.83
C PHE A 66 2.20 -4.61 -6.65
N PRO A 67 1.55 -3.46 -6.35
CA PRO A 67 0.11 -3.43 -6.23
C PRO A 67 -0.53 -3.71 -7.60
N ASP A 68 -1.47 -4.65 -7.62
CA ASP A 68 -2.31 -4.92 -8.79
C ASP A 68 -3.37 -3.84 -8.95
N HIS A 69 -3.85 -3.30 -7.82
CA HIS A 69 -4.85 -2.25 -7.77
C HIS A 69 -4.35 -1.07 -6.94
N VAL A 70 -4.44 0.13 -7.50
CA VAL A 70 -4.19 1.37 -6.77
C VAL A 70 -5.50 2.13 -6.65
N GLU A 71 -5.95 2.32 -5.42
CA GLU A 71 -7.13 3.12 -5.11
C GLU A 71 -6.72 4.45 -4.50
N PHE A 72 -7.39 5.52 -4.90
CA PHE A 72 -7.22 6.84 -4.32
C PHE A 72 -8.47 7.20 -3.52
N GLU A 73 -8.34 7.29 -2.20
CA GLU A 73 -9.40 7.85 -1.37
C GLU A 73 -9.28 9.37 -1.41
N ALA A 74 -10.09 9.98 -2.29
CA ALA A 74 -10.26 11.42 -2.37
C ALA A 74 -11.48 11.79 -1.54
N GLU A 75 -11.26 12.52 -0.44
CA GLU A 75 -12.31 13.24 0.28
C GLU A 75 -12.76 14.48 -0.50
#